data_AF-A0A8T7EY25-F1
#
_entry.id   AF-A0A8T7EY25-F1
#
_cell.length_a   1.000
_cell.length_b   1.000
_cell.length_c   1.000
_cell.angle_alpha   90.00
_cell.angle_beta   90.00
_cell.angle_gamma   90.00
#
_symmetry.space_group_name_H-M   'P 1'
#
loop_
_entity.id
_entity.type
_entity.pdbx_description
1 polymer ?
#
loop_
_entity_poly.entity_id
_entity_poly.type
_entity_poly.pdbx_seq_one_letter_code
_entity_poly.pdbx_strand_id
1 'polypeptide(L)'
;MARLHRLGLRGKTLGIVGFGRIGRAVAKRALAFEMNVISYDPFVLPDMAADMGVTMVSLDTLFAQSDFISLHTSVNDGRAI
;
A
#
# COMPACT_ATOMS: atom_id res chain seq x y z
N MET A 1 -3.52 21.73 -16.92
CA MET A 1 -3.19 20.51 -17.68
C MET A 1 -3.53 19.28 -16.83
N ALA A 2 -4.77 18.79 -16.88
CA ALA A 2 -5.13 17.49 -16.31
C ALA A 2 -6.00 16.75 -17.32
N ARG A 3 -5.34 16.03 -18.23
CA ARG A 3 -6.00 15.22 -19.23
C ARG A 3 -6.43 13.90 -18.57
N LEU A 4 -7.67 13.85 -18.06
CA LEU A 4 -8.32 12.62 -17.62
C LEU A 4 -8.66 11.76 -18.85
N HIS A 5 -7.67 11.04 -19.37
CA HIS A 5 -7.90 9.93 -20.29
C HIS A 5 -7.31 8.68 -19.62
N ARG A 6 -8.17 7.74 -19.17
CA ARG A 6 -7.80 6.40 -18.69
C ARG A 6 -6.79 6.37 -17.52
N LEU A 7 -7.25 6.39 -16.27
CA LEU A 7 -6.37 6.02 -15.13
C LEU A 7 -6.04 4.52 -15.23
N GLY A 8 -4.93 4.20 -15.88
CA GLY A 8 -4.36 2.85 -15.87
C GLY A 8 -3.64 2.57 -14.54
N LEU A 9 -3.45 1.28 -14.25
CA LEU A 9 -2.77 0.83 -13.03
C LEU A 9 -1.27 0.59 -13.25
N ARG A 10 -0.87 0.07 -14.41
CA ARG A 10 0.52 -0.29 -14.69
C ARG A 10 1.49 0.85 -14.41
N GLY A 11 2.54 0.56 -13.64
CA GLY A 11 3.60 1.49 -13.26
C GLY A 11 3.21 2.52 -12.21
N LYS A 12 1.96 2.51 -11.73
CA LYS A 12 1.51 3.40 -10.64
C LYS A 12 1.81 2.79 -9.28
N THR A 13 1.93 3.65 -8.28
CA THR A 13 2.22 3.24 -6.90
C THR A 13 0.93 3.13 -6.10
N LEU A 14 0.67 1.94 -5.54
CA LEU A 14 -0.35 1.71 -4.53
C LEU A 14 0.29 1.74 -3.13
N GLY A 15 -0.15 2.68 -2.30
CA GLY A 15 0.12 2.70 -0.87
C GLY A 15 -0.92 1.91 -0.09
N ILE A 16 -0.49 0.96 0.74
CA ILE A 16 -1.35 0.19 1.63
C ILE A 16 -1.11 0.58 3.08
N VAL A 17 -2.16 1.01 3.78
CA VAL A 17 -2.12 1.24 5.23
C VAL A 17 -2.77 0.06 5.93
N GLY A 18 -1.99 -0.71 6.68
CA GLY A 18 -2.40 -2.00 7.27
C GLY A 18 -2.05 -3.17 6.36
N PHE A 19 -1.02 -3.94 6.74
CA PHE A 19 -0.46 -5.06 5.99
C PHE A 19 -0.82 -6.41 6.64
N GLY A 20 -2.07 -6.52 7.10
CA GLY A 20 -2.69 -7.77 7.56
C GLY A 20 -3.10 -8.70 6.41
N ARG A 21 -4.00 -9.65 6.68
CA ARG A 21 -4.48 -10.61 5.67
C ARG A 21 -5.08 -9.93 4.44
N ILE A 22 -5.91 -8.91 4.64
CA ILE A 22 -6.59 -8.19 3.55
C ILE A 22 -5.61 -7.34 2.76
N GLY A 23 -4.76 -6.56 3.44
CA GLY A 23 -3.72 -5.74 2.80
C GLY A 23 -2.79 -6.57 1.90
N ARG A 24 -2.34 -7.73 2.38
CA ARG A 24 -1.53 -8.67 1.58
C ARG A 24 -2.28 -9.22 0.36
N ALA A 25 -3.57 -9.53 0.51
CA ALA A 25 -4.39 -10.00 -0.58
C ALA A 25 -4.60 -8.92 -1.66
N VAL A 26 -4.68 -7.64 -1.27
CA VAL A 26 -4.75 -6.51 -2.19
C VAL A 26 -3.41 -6.27 -2.86
N ALA A 27 -2.29 -6.28 -2.11
CA ALA A 27 -0.95 -6.16 -2.66
C ALA A 27 -0.68 -7.19 -3.77
N LYS A 28 -1.02 -8.47 -3.53
CA LYS A 28 -0.89 -9.54 -4.53
C LYS A 28 -1.61 -9.22 -5.85
N ARG A 29 -2.79 -8.61 -5.79
CA ARG A 29 -3.57 -8.23 -6.98
C ARG A 29 -2.99 -6.99 -7.66
N ALA A 30 -2.55 -6.00 -6.89
CA ALA A 30 -1.91 -4.80 -7.41
C ALA A 30 -0.61 -5.11 -8.17
N LEU A 31 0.22 -6.02 -7.62
CA LEU A 31 1.42 -6.50 -8.29
C LEU A 31 1.10 -7.21 -9.62
N ALA A 32 0.00 -7.97 -9.69
CA ALA A 32 -0.46 -8.59 -10.94
C ALA A 32 -0.91 -7.56 -11.99
N PHE A 33 -1.24 -6.33 -11.58
CA PHE A 33 -1.49 -5.19 -12.48
C PHE A 33 -0.20 -4.39 -12.79
N GLU A 34 0.97 -4.93 -12.45
CA GLU A 34 2.27 -4.28 -12.63
C GLU A 34 2.37 -2.93 -11.91
N MET A 35 1.73 -2.82 -10.74
CA MET A 35 1.85 -1.66 -9.86
C MET A 35 3.10 -1.79 -8.97
N ASN A 36 3.66 -0.65 -8.58
CA ASN A 36 4.58 -0.60 -7.45
C ASN A 36 3.76 -0.63 -6.16
N VAL A 37 4.14 -1.43 -5.16
CA VAL A 37 3.40 -1.52 -3.90
C VAL A 37 4.29 -1.14 -2.73
N ILE A 38 3.89 -0.10 -2.02
CA ILE A 38 4.49 0.33 -0.75
C ILE A 38 3.47 0.19 0.36
N SER A 39 3.93 -0.10 1.58
CA SER A 39 3.02 -0.37 2.69
C SER A 39 3.52 0.23 4.00
N TYR A 40 2.59 0.62 4.84
CA TYR A 40 2.82 0.96 6.23
C TYR A 40 1.97 0.09 7.13
N ASP A 41 2.59 -0.52 8.14
CA ASP A 41 1.91 -1.20 9.24
C ASP A 41 2.87 -1.19 10.44
N PRO A 42 2.48 -0.62 11.59
CA PRO A 42 3.36 -0.50 12.75
C PRO A 42 3.68 -1.85 13.41
N PHE A 43 2.95 -2.92 13.09
CA PHE A 43 3.11 -4.24 13.71
C PHE A 43 3.78 -5.28 12.80
N VAL A 44 4.08 -4.93 11.54
CA VAL A 44 4.65 -5.87 10.57
C VAL A 44 6.12 -5.60 10.35
N LEU A 45 6.94 -6.65 10.53
CA LEU A 45 8.37 -6.62 10.25
C LEU A 45 8.64 -6.48 8.73
N PRO A 46 9.64 -5.68 8.31
CA PRO A 46 9.97 -5.45 6.90
C PRO A 46 10.18 -6.72 6.06
N ASP A 47 10.80 -7.75 6.64
CA ASP A 47 11.14 -8.99 5.93
C ASP A 47 9.90 -9.71 5.37
N MET A 48 8.76 -9.63 6.07
CA MET A 48 7.51 -10.25 5.62
C MET A 48 6.92 -9.61 4.36
N ALA A 49 7.27 -8.35 4.08
CA ALA A 49 6.81 -7.64 2.90
C ALA A 49 7.75 -7.84 1.71
N ALA A 50 9.05 -7.95 1.98
CA ALA A 50 10.09 -8.14 0.96
C ALA A 50 9.85 -9.41 0.12
N ASP A 51 9.48 -10.53 0.77
CA ASP A 51 9.16 -11.80 0.10
C ASP A 51 7.96 -11.69 -0.87
N MET A 52 7.10 -10.67 -0.69
CA MET A 52 5.96 -10.39 -1.54
C MET A 52 6.25 -9.35 -2.62
N GLY A 53 7.47 -8.80 -2.70
CA GLY A 53 7.78 -7.66 -3.58
C GLY A 53 7.14 -6.35 -3.13
N VAL A 54 6.88 -6.19 -1.82
CA VAL A 54 6.30 -4.98 -1.22
C VAL A 54 7.35 -4.29 -0.36
N THR A 55 7.46 -2.98 -0.47
CA THR A 55 8.39 -2.17 0.35
C THR A 55 7.65 -1.58 1.55
N MET A 56 8.13 -1.86 2.77
CA MET A 56 7.65 -1.17 3.96
C MET A 56 8.25 0.24 4.04
N VAL A 57 7.41 1.25 4.27
CA VAL A 57 7.78 2.66 4.33
C VAL A 57 7.07 3.37 5.49
N SER A 58 7.52 4.58 5.85
CA SER A 58 6.79 5.43 6.79
C SER A 58 5.46 5.93 6.20
N LEU A 59 4.51 6.34 7.06
CA LEU A 59 3.26 6.97 6.61
C LEU A 59 3.51 8.19 5.72
N ASP A 60 4.45 9.05 6.10
CA ASP A 60 4.80 10.26 5.33
C ASP A 60 5.28 9.89 3.92
N THR A 61 6.15 8.88 3.82
CA THR A 61 6.63 8.38 2.53
C THR A 61 5.49 7.78 1.71
N LEU A 62 4.60 7.01 2.35
CA LEU A 62 3.45 6.42 1.71
C LEU A 62 2.56 7.50 1.09
N PHE A 63 2.21 8.54 1.85
CA PHE A 63 1.40 9.65 1.36
C PHE A 63 2.08 10.44 0.25
N ALA A 64 3.40 10.63 0.33
CA ALA A 64 4.16 11.37 -0.67
C ALA A 64 4.30 10.62 -2.01
N GLN A 65 4.38 9.29 -1.99
CA GLN A 65 4.75 8.49 -3.16
C GLN A 65 3.58 7.72 -3.82
N SER A 66 2.43 7.65 -3.16
CA SER A 66 1.28 6.89 -3.66
C SER A 66 0.48 7.63 -4.72
N ASP A 67 0.19 6.98 -5.85
CA ASP A 67 -0.86 7.41 -6.77
C ASP A 67 -2.26 7.05 -6.23
N PHE A 68 -2.36 5.93 -5.49
CA PHE A 68 -3.57 5.43 -4.87
C PHE A 68 -3.27 4.96 -3.45
N ILE A 69 -4.23 5.11 -2.53
CA ILE A 69 -4.10 4.64 -1.15
C ILE A 69 -5.27 3.71 -0.82
N SER A 70 -4.96 2.56 -0.23
CA SER A 70 -5.95 1.61 0.29
C SER A 70 -5.77 1.41 1.79
N LEU A 71 -6.86 1.57 2.54
CA LEU A 71 -6.87 1.44 4.00
C LEU A 71 -7.40 0.05 4.40
N HIS A 72 -6.57 -0.71 5.09
CA HIS A 72 -6.84 -2.06 5.60
C HIS A 72 -6.46 -2.19 7.08
N THR A 73 -6.53 -1.09 7.82
CA THR A 73 -6.35 -1.07 9.27
C THR A 73 -7.66 -1.42 9.98
N SER A 74 -7.56 -2.03 11.15
CA SER A 74 -8.69 -2.12 12.08
C SER A 74 -9.04 -0.70 12.55
N VAL A 75 -10.34 -0.42 12.71
CA VAL A 75 -10.78 0.77 13.42
C VAL A 75 -10.46 0.57 14.91
N ASN A 76 -9.69 1.50 15.45
CA ASN A 76 -9.47 1.71 16.86
C ASN A 76 -9.95 3.11 17.23
N ASP A 77 -10.27 3.31 18.49
CA ASP A 77 -10.76 4.54 19.12
C ASP A 77 -9.69 5.65 19.22
N GLY A 78 -8.70 5.65 18.32
CA GLY A 78 -7.54 6.55 18.37
C GLY A 78 -6.50 6.16 19.41
N ARG A 79 -6.68 5.02 20.09
CA ARG A 79 -5.67 4.45 20.99
C ARG A 79 -4.70 3.62 20.15
N ALA A 80 -3.42 3.97 20.22
CA ALA A 80 -2.37 3.10 19.74
C ALA A 80 -2.49 1.76 20.48
N ILE A 81 -2.74 0.69 19.72
CA ILE A 81 -2.49 -0.67 20.19
C ILE A 81 -0.99 -0.94 20.17
#